data_AF-A0A2E9C1J0-F1
#
_entry.id   AF-A0A2E9C1J0-F1
#
_cell.length_a   1.000
_cell.length_b   1.000
_cell.length_c   1.000
_cell.angle_alpha   90.00
_cell.angle_beta   90.00
_cell.angle_gamma   90.00
#
_symmetry.space_group_name_H-M   'P 1'
#
loop_
_entity.id
_entity.type
_entity.pdbx_description
1 polymer ?
#
loop_
_entity_poly.entity_id
_entity_poly.type
_entity_poly.pdbx_seq_one_letter_code
_entity_poly.pdbx_strand_id
1 'polypeptide(L)'
;MQALARELGFSQIGIAGVDLSSAEDGLMQWLAHGFHGEMDYMAAHGTRRARPAELVPGTVSVITARMDYLPRDTPADWQAVEFDRLRWPG
;
A
#
# COMPACT_ATOMS: atom_id res chain seq x y z
N MET A 1 -14.28 -5.55 15.50
CA MET A 1 -13.12 -5.05 14.72
C MET A 1 -13.27 -3.59 14.33
N GLN A 2 -14.32 -3.18 13.60
CA GLN A 2 -14.47 -1.78 13.14
C GLN A 2 -14.54 -0.73 14.26
N ALA A 3 -15.28 -1.00 15.35
CA ALA A 3 -15.36 -0.08 16.49
C ALA A 3 -13.99 0.15 17.14
N LEU A 4 -13.31 -0.93 17.53
CA LEU A 4 -11.94 -0.89 18.07
C LEU A 4 -10.96 -0.19 17.11
N ALA A 5 -11.05 -0.41 15.80
CA ALA A 5 -10.18 0.25 14.83
C ALA A 5 -10.38 1.77 14.82
N ARG A 6 -11.63 2.25 14.92
CA ARG A 6 -11.92 3.68 15.02
C ARG A 6 -11.44 4.27 16.35
N GLU A 7 -11.61 3.53 17.45
CA GLU A 7 -11.09 3.92 18.77
C GLU A 7 -9.57 4.06 18.77
N LEU A 8 -8.87 3.20 18.01
CA LEU A 8 -7.42 3.27 17.79
C LEU A 8 -6.98 4.34 16.77
N GLY A 9 -7.93 5.07 16.16
CA GLY A 9 -7.64 6.16 15.22
C GLY A 9 -7.46 5.74 13.76
N PHE A 10 -7.80 4.51 13.37
CA PHE A 10 -7.78 4.10 11.96
C PHE A 10 -9.00 4.63 11.20
N SER A 11 -8.76 5.24 10.04
CA SER A 11 -9.81 5.77 9.15
C SER A 11 -10.61 4.65 8.45
N GLN A 12 -10.02 3.47 8.26
CA GLN A 12 -10.69 2.29 7.72
C GLN A 12 -9.96 1.01 8.14
N ILE A 13 -10.72 -0.10 8.23
CA ILE A 13 -10.18 -1.44 8.42
C ILE A 13 -10.96 -2.46 7.58
N GLY A 14 -10.28 -3.45 7.03
CA GLY A 14 -10.87 -4.51 6.20
C GLY A 14 -10.13 -5.83 6.31
N ILE A 15 -10.77 -6.91 5.85
CA ILE A 15 -10.20 -8.26 5.78
C ILE A 15 -10.27 -8.71 4.33
N ALA A 16 -9.16 -9.23 3.81
CA ALA A 16 -9.08 -9.79 2.46
C ALA A 16 -8.54 -11.23 2.50
N GLY A 17 -8.86 -12.01 1.46
CA GLY A 17 -8.25 -13.31 1.23
C GLY A 17 -6.76 -13.19 0.83
N VAL A 18 -6.10 -14.34 0.71
CA VAL A 18 -4.65 -14.45 0.47
C VAL A 18 -4.30 -15.02 -0.90
N ASP A 19 -5.29 -15.18 -1.78
CA ASP A 19 -5.05 -15.54 -3.17
C ASP A 19 -4.56 -14.32 -3.93
N LEU A 20 -3.27 -14.33 -4.25
CA LEU A 20 -2.57 -13.29 -5.00
C LEU A 20 -2.06 -13.82 -6.34
N SER A 21 -2.55 -14.97 -6.79
CA SER A 21 -2.09 -15.65 -8.01
C SER A 21 -2.15 -14.74 -9.25
N SER A 22 -3.20 -13.92 -9.37
CA SER A 22 -3.36 -12.97 -10.47
C SER A 22 -2.36 -11.80 -10.48
N ALA A 23 -1.70 -11.52 -9.35
CA ALA A 23 -0.76 -10.43 -9.21
C ALA A 23 0.71 -10.86 -9.35
N GLU A 24 1.02 -12.15 -9.15
CA GLU A 24 2.41 -12.66 -9.13
C GLU A 24 3.13 -12.40 -10.46
N ASP A 25 2.51 -12.71 -11.59
CA ASP A 25 3.13 -12.52 -12.92
C ASP A 25 3.43 -11.05 -13.20
N GLY A 26 2.52 -10.15 -12.84
CA GLY A 26 2.70 -8.71 -13.00
C GLY A 26 3.86 -8.18 -12.15
N LEU A 27 3.98 -8.66 -10.90
CA LEU A 27 5.10 -8.32 -10.03
C LEU A 27 6.43 -8.80 -10.61
N MET A 28 6.48 -10.05 -11.09
CA MET A 28 7.70 -10.63 -11.65
C MET A 28 8.17 -9.89 -12.90
N GLN A 29 7.24 -9.54 -13.79
CA GLN A 29 7.56 -8.72 -14.97
C GLN A 29 8.05 -7.33 -14.56
N TRP A 30 7.37 -6.68 -13.62
CA TRP A 30 7.77 -5.35 -13.14
C TRP A 30 9.18 -5.35 -12.53
N LEU A 31 9.54 -6.40 -11.77
CA LEU A 31 10.89 -6.60 -11.24
C LEU A 31 11.91 -6.83 -12.37
N ALA A 32 11.60 -7.67 -13.35
CA ALA A 32 12.49 -7.97 -14.47
C ALA A 32 12.80 -6.74 -15.34
N HIS A 33 11.88 -5.77 -15.42
CA HIS A 33 12.10 -4.51 -16.13
C HIS A 33 12.86 -3.45 -15.30
N GLY A 34 13.26 -3.77 -14.07
CA GLY A 34 13.98 -2.83 -13.21
C GLY A 34 13.14 -1.65 -12.73
N PHE A 35 11.81 -1.76 -12.77
CA PHE A 35 10.91 -0.68 -12.37
C PHE A 35 10.90 -0.41 -10.87
N HIS A 36 11.63 -1.21 -10.08
CA HIS A 36 11.88 -0.95 -8.67
C HIS A 36 12.89 0.16 -8.40
N GLY A 37 13.60 0.68 -9.41
CA GLY A 37 14.63 1.69 -9.21
C GLY A 37 15.66 1.23 -8.16
N GLU A 38 15.96 2.07 -7.17
CA GLU A 38 16.90 1.76 -6.09
C GLU A 38 16.32 0.88 -4.96
N MET A 39 15.06 0.43 -5.07
CA MET A 39 14.43 -0.42 -4.06
C MET A 39 14.88 -1.88 -4.19
N ASP A 40 16.17 -2.17 -4.02
CA ASP A 40 16.73 -3.53 -4.15
C ASP A 40 16.04 -4.57 -3.25
N TYR A 41 15.51 -4.12 -2.11
CA TYR A 41 14.71 -4.97 -1.21
C TYR A 41 13.43 -5.51 -1.89
N MET A 42 12.90 -4.87 -2.93
CA MET A 42 11.76 -5.35 -3.70
C MET A 42 12.12 -6.65 -4.42
N ALA A 43 13.26 -6.67 -5.12
CA ALA A 43 13.78 -7.84 -5.81
C ALA A 43 14.27 -8.91 -4.82
N ALA A 44 14.97 -8.51 -3.75
CA ALA A 44 15.56 -9.44 -2.77
C ALA A 44 14.52 -10.31 -2.04
N HIS A 45 13.29 -9.82 -1.86
CA HIS A 45 12.22 -10.56 -1.18
C HIS A 45 11.44 -11.49 -2.12
N GLY A 46 11.72 -11.46 -3.42
CA GLY A 46 11.19 -12.38 -4.43
C GLY A 46 9.68 -12.62 -4.32
N THR A 47 9.29 -13.89 -4.34
CA THR A 47 7.89 -14.35 -4.34
C THR A 47 7.17 -14.21 -3.00
N ARG A 48 7.87 -13.95 -1.89
CA ARG A 48 7.23 -13.85 -0.55
C ARG A 48 6.14 -12.77 -0.48
N ARG A 49 6.19 -11.79 -1.39
CA ARG A 49 5.18 -10.72 -1.53
C ARG A 49 3.87 -11.20 -2.15
N ALA A 50 3.93 -12.23 -2.99
CA ALA A 50 2.77 -12.83 -3.64
C ALA A 50 2.34 -14.14 -2.97
N ARG A 51 3.16 -14.68 -2.03
CA ARG A 51 2.92 -15.98 -1.40
C ARG A 51 2.91 -15.87 0.12
N PRO A 52 1.75 -15.54 0.72
CA PRO A 52 1.64 -15.32 2.17
C PRO A 52 2.12 -16.49 3.03
N ALA A 53 1.95 -17.73 2.57
CA ALA A 53 2.44 -18.92 3.25
C ALA A 53 3.98 -18.99 3.39
N GLU A 54 4.73 -18.36 2.48
CA GLU A 54 6.20 -18.26 2.57
C GLU A 54 6.63 -17.18 3.56
N LEU A 55 5.76 -16.21 3.86
CA LEU A 55 6.01 -15.17 4.86
C LEU A 55 5.68 -15.67 6.27
N VAL A 56 4.46 -16.19 6.45
CA VAL A 56 4.01 -16.82 7.69
C VAL A 56 3.20 -18.08 7.34
N PRO A 57 3.67 -19.28 7.73
CA PRO A 57 2.91 -20.51 7.49
C PRO A 57 1.53 -20.46 8.15
N GLY A 58 0.50 -20.91 7.43
CA GLY A 58 -0.88 -20.93 7.93
C GLY A 58 -1.64 -19.61 7.80
N THR A 59 -1.11 -18.61 7.09
CA THR A 59 -1.85 -17.37 6.79
C THR A 59 -3.08 -17.64 5.92
N VAL A 60 -4.26 -17.24 6.41
CA VAL A 60 -5.55 -17.42 5.73
C VAL A 60 -6.22 -16.11 5.30
N SER A 61 -5.81 -14.98 5.87
CA SER A 61 -6.35 -13.66 5.57
C SER A 61 -5.35 -12.56 5.89
N VAL A 62 -5.59 -11.39 5.31
CA VAL A 62 -4.87 -10.15 5.62
C VAL A 62 -5.83 -9.16 6.24
N ILE A 63 -5.45 -8.58 7.38
CA ILE A 63 -6.15 -7.44 7.99
C ILE A 63 -5.43 -6.17 7.55
N THR A 64 -6.16 -5.30 6.84
CA THR A 64 -5.63 -4.03 6.36
C THR A 64 -6.26 -2.90 7.16
N ALA A 65 -5.43 -2.07 7.80
CA ALA A 65 -5.85 -0.83 8.44
C ALA A 65 -5.22 0.36 7.69
N ARG A 66 -5.99 1.44 7.52
CA ARG A 66 -5.51 2.68 6.88
C ARG A 66 -5.68 3.87 7.81
N MET A 67 -4.83 4.87 7.62
CA MET A 67 -4.90 6.16 8.31
C MET A 67 -4.65 7.27 7.29
N ASP A 68 -5.36 8.37 7.44
CA ASP A 68 -5.11 9.56 6.63
C ASP A 68 -3.79 10.20 7.08
N TYR A 69 -2.89 10.47 6.12
CA TYR A 69 -1.55 10.99 6.41
C TYR A 69 -1.44 12.51 6.24
N LEU A 70 -2.52 13.19 5.86
CA LEU A 70 -2.53 14.63 5.66
C LEU A 70 -2.11 15.33 6.97
N PRO A 71 -1.08 16.20 6.97
CA PRO A 71 -0.66 16.90 8.17
C PRO A 71 -1.83 17.66 8.81
N ARG A 72 -1.91 17.61 10.14
CA ARG A 72 -3.04 18.23 10.88
C ARG A 72 -3.18 19.72 10.62
N ASP A 73 -2.07 20.41 10.40
CA ASP A 73 -2.04 21.86 10.16
C ASP A 73 -2.20 22.21 8.67
N THR A 74 -2.61 21.24 7.84
CA THR A 74 -2.85 21.48 6.42
C THR A 74 -4.08 22.39 6.25
N PRO A 75 -3.97 23.51 5.53
CA PRO A 75 -5.11 24.39 5.24
C PRO A 75 -6.25 23.65 4.54
N ALA A 76 -7.49 24.06 4.79
CA ALA A 76 -8.67 23.42 4.19
C ALA A 76 -8.70 23.50 2.66
N ASP A 77 -8.04 24.50 2.08
CA ASP A 77 -7.93 24.79 0.65
C ASP A 77 -6.69 24.16 -0.01
N TRP A 78 -5.98 23.24 0.67
CA TRP A 78 -4.74 22.63 0.15
C TRP A 78 -4.88 22.01 -1.24
N GLN A 79 -6.05 21.46 -1.58
CA GLN A 79 -6.30 20.87 -2.88
C GLN A 79 -6.23 21.91 -3.99
N ALA A 80 -6.82 23.10 -3.78
CA ALA A 80 -6.76 24.18 -4.75
C ALA A 80 -5.32 24.65 -4.98
N VAL A 81 -4.57 24.83 -3.88
CA VAL A 81 -3.15 25.19 -3.91
C VAL A 81 -2.32 24.17 -4.70
N GLU A 82 -2.53 22.87 -4.46
CA GLU A 82 -1.78 21.81 -5.14
C GLU A 82 -2.18 21.67 -6.63
N PHE A 83 -3.47 21.81 -6.95
CA PHE A 83 -3.92 21.79 -8.34
C PHE A 83 -3.42 22.98 -9.15
N ASP A 84 -3.24 24.15 -8.55
CA ASP A 84 -2.68 25.31 -9.22
C ASP A 84 -1.19 25.12 -9.55
N ARG A 85 -0.42 24.43 -8.68
CA ARG A 85 0.99 24.08 -8.95
C ARG A 85 1.17 23.19 -10.18
N LEU A 86 0.22 22.30 -10.45
CA LEU A 86 0.25 21.45 -11.65
C LEU A 86 0.00 22.24 -12.95
N ARG A 87 -0.71 23.38 -12.87
CA ARG A 87 -1.01 24.24 -14.04
C ARG A 87 0.12 25.23 -14.34
N TRP A 88 0.86 25.62 -13.30
CA TRP A 88 2.10 26.40 -13.41
C TRP A 88 3.28 25.60 -12.85
N PRO A 89 3.73 24.56 -13.57
CA PRO A 89 5.09 24.09 -13.37
C PRO A 89 5.99 25.26 -13.79
N GLY A 90 6.79 25.79 -12.87
CA GLY A 90 7.68 26.93 -13.14
C GLY A 90 8.54 26.77 -14.40
#